data_AF-A0A399Z957-F1
#
_entry.id   AF-A0A399Z957-F1
#
_cell.length_a   1.000
_cell.length_b   1.000
_cell.length_c   1.000
_cell.angle_alpha   90.00
_cell.angle_beta   90.00
_cell.angle_gamma   90.00
#
_symmetry.space_group_name_H-M   'P 1'
#
loop_
_entity.id
_entity.type
_entity.pdbx_description
1 polymer ?
#
loop_
_entity_poly.entity_id
_entity_poly.type
_entity_poly.pdbx_seq_one_letter_code
_entity_poly.pdbx_strand_id
1 'polypeptide(L)'
;MNFSDYQKRSRATAQYPSIGHAVVYPTLGLVNEAGEVAGKIKKVFRDKNGEIGAEARAALTSELGDVLWYLAQVCTELDISLDDVAESNLAKLLDRQQRGKIKGDGDNR
;
A
#
# COMPACT_ATOMS: atom_id res chain seq x y z
N MET A 1 -4.35 16.70 -3.54
CA MET A 1 -4.00 16.09 -2.25
C MET A 1 -2.64 15.42 -2.43
N ASN A 2 -1.68 15.71 -1.56
CA ASN A 2 -0.39 15.01 -1.46
C ASN A 2 -0.49 13.90 -0.39
N PHE A 3 0.58 13.12 -0.16
CA PHE A 3 0.49 12.02 0.82
C PHE A 3 0.40 12.54 2.25
N SER A 4 1.04 13.66 2.58
CA SER A 4 0.86 14.31 3.89
C SER A 4 -0.60 14.71 4.17
N ASP A 5 -1.29 15.32 3.20
CA ASP A 5 -2.70 15.71 3.30
C ASP A 5 -3.59 14.46 3.41
N TYR A 6 -3.32 13.44 2.60
CA TYR A 6 -4.04 12.16 2.69
C TYR A 6 -3.86 11.49 4.06
N GLN A 7 -2.63 11.40 4.55
CA GLN A 7 -2.30 10.80 5.85
C GLN A 7 -3.07 11.51 6.97
N LYS A 8 -3.04 12.85 7.00
CA LYS A 8 -3.79 13.66 7.99
C LYS A 8 -5.29 13.43 7.92
N ARG A 9 -5.86 13.40 6.71
CA ARG A 9 -7.31 13.23 6.51
C ARG A 9 -7.77 11.80 6.83
N SER A 10 -6.98 10.80 6.45
CA SER A 10 -7.29 9.39 6.75
C SER A 10 -7.33 9.12 8.26
N ARG A 11 -6.46 9.78 9.04
CA ARG A 11 -6.44 9.65 10.50
C ARG A 11 -7.77 10.01 11.15
N ALA A 12 -8.53 10.96 10.60
CA ALA A 12 -9.85 11.32 11.13
C ALA A 12 -10.86 10.16 11.08
N THR A 13 -10.61 9.14 10.28
CA THR A 13 -11.46 7.94 10.13
C THR A 13 -10.92 6.71 10.88
N ALA A 14 -9.76 6.82 11.51
CA ALA A 14 -9.09 5.70 12.17
C ALA A 14 -9.85 5.26 13.44
N GLN A 15 -10.46 4.08 13.37
CA GLN A 15 -11.11 3.43 14.51
C GLN A 15 -10.70 1.96 14.55
N TYR A 16 -9.80 1.63 15.48
CA TYR A 16 -9.36 0.26 15.72
C TYR A 16 -8.81 0.11 17.14
N PRO A 17 -8.90 -1.10 17.71
CA PRO A 17 -8.37 -1.36 19.04
C PRO A 17 -6.84 -1.28 19.04
N SER A 18 -6.28 -0.78 20.14
CA SER A 18 -4.85 -0.98 20.42
C SER A 18 -4.64 -2.39 20.94
N ILE A 19 -3.84 -3.19 20.22
CA ILE A 19 -3.46 -4.54 20.62
C ILE A 19 -1.98 -4.51 20.98
N GLY A 20 -1.69 -4.11 22.23
CA GLY A 20 -0.31 -3.85 22.65
C GLY A 20 0.21 -2.55 22.02
N HIS A 21 1.06 -2.68 20.99
CA HIS A 21 1.57 -1.52 20.26
C HIS A 21 0.55 -1.06 19.21
N ALA A 22 0.30 0.24 19.09
CA ALA A 22 -0.75 0.80 18.23
C ALA A 22 -0.59 0.43 16.74
N VAL A 23 0.64 0.25 16.28
CA VAL A 23 0.97 -0.21 14.91
C VAL A 23 0.46 -1.63 14.57
N VAL A 24 0.24 -2.49 15.58
CA VAL A 24 -0.04 -3.92 15.36
C VAL A 24 -1.31 -4.11 14.54
N TYR A 25 -2.41 -3.47 14.93
CA TYR A 25 -3.67 -3.63 14.21
C TYR A 25 -3.58 -3.10 12.76
N PRO A 26 -3.09 -1.87 12.50
CA PRO A 26 -2.89 -1.38 11.14
C PRO A 26 -2.00 -2.27 10.26
N THR A 27 -0.94 -2.86 10.82
CA THR A 27 -0.07 -3.77 10.05
C THR A 27 -0.80 -5.06 9.67
N LEU A 28 -1.61 -5.62 10.56
CA LEU A 28 -2.42 -6.80 10.24
C LEU A 28 -3.47 -6.48 9.17
N GLY A 29 -4.13 -5.32 9.27
CA GLY A 29 -5.05 -4.82 8.25
C GLY A 29 -4.35 -4.64 6.90
N LEU A 30 -3.17 -4.02 6.87
CA LEU A 30 -2.38 -3.85 5.65
C LEU A 30 -2.14 -5.17 4.90
N VAL A 31 -1.80 -6.24 5.63
CA VAL A 31 -1.59 -7.57 5.04
C VAL A 31 -2.90 -8.16 4.51
N ASN A 32 -4.00 -7.97 5.25
CA ASN A 32 -5.32 -8.41 4.82
C ASN A 32 -5.70 -7.77 3.47
N GLU A 33 -5.59 -6.44 3.35
CA GLU A 33 -5.97 -5.72 2.13
C GLU A 33 -5.03 -6.02 0.95
N ALA A 34 -3.75 -6.24 1.20
CA ALA A 34 -2.84 -6.74 0.17
C ALA A 34 -3.29 -8.13 -0.35
N GLY A 35 -3.79 -8.99 0.54
CA GLY A 35 -4.40 -10.27 0.21
C GLY A 35 -5.69 -10.12 -0.60
N GLU A 36 -6.52 -9.12 -0.29
CA GLU A 36 -7.73 -8.78 -1.05
C GLU A 36 -7.40 -8.37 -2.48
N VAL A 37 -6.41 -7.49 -2.68
CA VAL A 37 -5.88 -7.10 -4.00
C VAL A 37 -5.46 -8.34 -4.80
N ALA A 38 -4.64 -9.21 -4.21
CA ALA A 38 -4.22 -10.47 -4.83
C ALA A 38 -5.43 -11.37 -5.15
N GLY A 39 -6.42 -11.41 -4.27
CA GLY A 39 -7.68 -12.12 -4.44
C GLY A 39 -8.48 -11.65 -5.65
N LYS A 40 -8.61 -10.33 -5.87
CA LYS A 40 -9.30 -9.79 -7.06
C LYS A 40 -8.57 -10.16 -8.34
N ILE A 41 -7.24 -10.00 -8.37
CA ILE A 41 -6.43 -10.37 -9.54
C ILE A 41 -6.58 -11.87 -9.84
N LYS A 42 -6.48 -12.74 -8.82
CA LYS A 42 -6.68 -14.19 -8.98
C LYS A 42 -8.03 -14.50 -9.63
N LYS A 43 -9.12 -13.85 -9.20
CA LYS A 43 -10.46 -14.04 -9.79
C LYS A 43 -10.52 -13.58 -11.25
N VAL A 44 -9.87 -12.46 -11.60
CA VAL A 44 -9.79 -12.01 -13.00
C VAL A 44 -9.12 -13.05 -13.90
N PHE A 45 -7.99 -13.62 -13.46
CA PHE A 45 -7.31 -14.63 -14.26
C PHE A 45 -8.04 -15.98 -14.30
N ARG A 46 -8.75 -16.34 -13.23
CA ARG A 46 -9.53 -17.59 -13.16
C ARG A 46 -10.83 -17.52 -13.98
N ASP A 47 -11.57 -16.43 -13.84
CA ASP A 47 -12.98 -16.35 -14.27
C ASP A 47 -13.17 -15.42 -15.48
N LYS A 48 -12.22 -14.51 -15.75
CA LYS A 48 -12.34 -13.47 -16.80
C LYS A 48 -11.22 -13.54 -17.84
N ASN A 49 -10.53 -14.68 -17.98
CA ASN A 49 -9.44 -14.88 -18.94
C ASN A 49 -8.32 -13.81 -18.87
N GLY A 50 -8.08 -13.24 -17.69
CA GLY A 50 -7.11 -12.16 -17.50
C GLY A 50 -7.61 -10.76 -17.93
N GLU A 51 -8.86 -10.62 -18.37
CA GLU A 51 -9.41 -9.34 -18.83
C GLU A 51 -9.83 -8.45 -17.65
N ILE A 52 -9.11 -7.34 -17.47
CA ILE A 52 -9.40 -6.34 -16.44
C ILE A 52 -10.40 -5.31 -16.99
N GLY A 53 -11.69 -5.67 -16.94
CA GLY A 53 -12.83 -4.80 -17.27
C GLY A 53 -13.14 -3.75 -16.19
N ALA A 54 -14.13 -2.89 -16.45
CA ALA A 54 -14.48 -1.76 -15.59
C ALA A 54 -14.82 -2.16 -14.15
N GLU A 55 -15.61 -3.23 -13.97
CA GLU A 55 -15.96 -3.78 -12.65
C GLU A 55 -14.71 -4.23 -11.87
N ALA A 56 -13.79 -4.94 -12.54
CA ALA A 56 -12.56 -5.40 -11.91
C ALA A 56 -11.66 -4.22 -11.50
N ARG A 57 -11.58 -3.17 -12.33
CA ARG A 57 -10.84 -1.94 -11.98
C ARG A 57 -11.46 -1.25 -10.79
N ALA A 58 -12.79 -1.11 -10.74
CA ALA A 58 -13.47 -0.49 -9.61
C ALA A 58 -13.21 -1.25 -8.30
N ALA A 59 -13.32 -2.58 -8.33
CA ALA A 59 -13.01 -3.42 -7.17
C ALA A 59 -11.53 -3.28 -6.76
N LEU A 60 -10.59 -3.37 -7.71
CA LEU A 60 -9.15 -3.21 -7.42
C LEU A 60 -8.82 -1.82 -6.85
N THR A 61 -9.44 -0.77 -7.37
CA THR A 61 -9.25 0.60 -6.85
C THR A 61 -9.70 0.71 -5.39
N SER A 62 -10.79 0.01 -5.01
CA SER A 62 -11.22 -0.05 -3.60
C SER A 62 -10.15 -0.70 -2.74
N GLU A 63 -9.72 -1.92 -3.07
CA GLU A 63 -8.74 -2.66 -2.25
C GLU A 63 -7.38 -1.94 -2.20
N LEU A 64 -6.95 -1.33 -3.31
CA LEU A 64 -5.73 -0.50 -3.33
C LEU A 64 -5.86 0.75 -2.45
N GLY A 65 -7.07 1.31 -2.38
CA GLY A 65 -7.41 2.40 -1.46
C GLY A 65 -7.31 1.96 -0.01
N ASP A 66 -7.78 0.77 0.32
CA ASP A 66 -7.70 0.21 1.67
C ASP A 66 -6.25 -0.13 2.06
N VAL A 67 -5.45 -0.65 1.13
CA VAL A 67 -3.98 -0.80 1.29
C VAL A 67 -3.33 0.56 1.60
N LEU A 68 -3.66 1.59 0.84
CA LEU A 68 -3.11 2.94 1.06
C LEU A 68 -3.55 3.51 2.42
N TRP A 69 -4.79 3.27 2.82
CA TRP A 69 -5.32 3.72 4.10
C TRP A 69 -4.56 3.08 5.27
N TYR A 70 -4.39 1.76 5.25
CA TYR A 70 -3.63 1.07 6.30
C TYR A 70 -2.15 1.44 6.29
N LEU A 71 -1.53 1.62 5.13
CA LEU A 71 -0.17 2.13 5.04
C LEU A 71 -0.04 3.52 5.71
N ALA A 72 -1.00 4.42 5.46
CA ALA A 72 -1.03 5.73 6.11
C ALA A 72 -1.20 5.62 7.64
N GLN A 73 -1.99 4.65 8.13
CA GLN A 73 -2.14 4.40 9.56
C GLN A 73 -0.86 3.82 10.17
N VAL A 74 -0.20 2.87 9.51
CA VAL A 74 1.11 2.35 9.95
C VAL A 74 2.13 3.48 10.05
N CYS A 75 2.21 4.35 9.05
CA CYS A 75 3.07 5.53 9.09
C CYS A 75 2.72 6.45 10.27
N THR A 76 1.44 6.70 10.51
CA THR A 76 0.97 7.57 11.61
C THR A 76 1.32 6.99 12.99
N GLU A 77 1.11 5.69 13.21
CA GLU A 77 1.43 5.04 14.51
C GLU A 77 2.94 4.90 14.78
N LEU A 78 3.78 5.16 13.77
CA LEU A 78 5.24 5.12 13.88
C LEU A 78 5.88 6.52 13.77
N ASP A 79 5.08 7.59 13.74
CA ASP A 79 5.53 8.96 13.50
C ASP A 79 6.37 9.13 12.21
N ILE A 80 6.00 8.38 11.16
CA ILE A 80 6.61 8.43 9.84
C ILE A 80 5.74 9.26 8.89
N SER A 81 6.37 10.16 8.13
CA SER A 81 5.74 10.91 7.04
C SER A 81 5.51 10.00 5.84
N LEU A 82 4.27 9.94 5.34
CA LEU A 82 3.97 9.16 4.12
C LEU A 82 4.58 9.80 2.86
N ASP A 83 4.77 11.12 2.83
CA ASP A 83 5.53 11.79 1.76
C ASP A 83 7.00 11.31 1.79
N ASP A 84 7.63 11.23 2.96
CA ASP A 84 9.03 10.79 3.09
C ASP A 84 9.19 9.33 2.64
N VAL A 85 8.21 8.47 2.93
CA VAL A 85 8.19 7.09 2.43
C VAL A 85 8.15 7.06 0.90
N ALA A 86 7.31 7.88 0.28
CA ALA A 86 7.20 7.97 -1.17
C ALA A 86 8.48 8.53 -1.81
N GLU A 87 9.02 9.63 -1.28
CA GLU A 87 10.24 10.27 -1.77
C GLU A 87 11.46 9.35 -1.64
N SER A 88 11.63 8.71 -0.47
CA SER A 88 12.70 7.74 -0.23
C SER A 88 12.60 6.54 -1.17
N ASN A 89 11.39 6.06 -1.44
CA ASN A 89 11.17 4.98 -2.40
C ASN A 89 11.59 5.39 -3.82
N LEU A 90 11.16 6.57 -4.29
CA LEU A 90 11.51 7.08 -5.61
C LEU A 90 13.02 7.31 -5.75
N ALA A 91 13.66 7.96 -4.77
CA ALA A 91 15.10 8.18 -4.78
C ALA A 91 15.88 6.86 -4.88
N LYS A 92 15.49 5.86 -4.09
CA LYS A 92 16.08 4.51 -4.13
C LYS A 92 15.90 3.83 -5.50
N LEU A 93 14.70 3.91 -6.09
CA LEU A 93 14.43 3.27 -7.39
C LEU A 93 15.15 3.97 -8.54
N LEU A 94 15.27 5.29 -8.51
CA LEU A 94 16.03 6.07 -9.50
C LEU A 94 17.52 5.78 -9.43
N ASP A 95 18.10 5.71 -8.23
CA ASP A 95 19.50 5.31 -8.05
C ASP A 95 19.76 3.89 -8.58
N ARG A 96 18.87 2.94 -8.27
CA ARG A 96 18.92 1.57 -8.85
C ARG A 96 18.87 1.59 -10.38
N GLN A 97 18.06 2.46 -10.97
CA GLN A 97 17.95 2.61 -12.42
C GLN A 97 19.26 3.14 -13.01
N GLN A 98 19.83 4.19 -12.43
CA GLN A 98 21.09 4.80 -12.87
C GLN A 98 22.26 3.81 -12.79
N ARG A 99 22.30 2.96 -11.77
CA ARG A 99 23.33 1.93 -11.61
C ARG A 99 23.10 0.66 -12.45
N GLY A 100 22.02 0.60 -13.23
CA GLY A 100 21.65 -0.60 -14.00
C GLY A 100 21.31 -1.82 -13.12
N LYS A 101 20.88 -1.59 -11.87
CA LYS A 101 20.57 -2.62 -10.87
C LYS A 101 19.07 -2.79 -10.62
N ILE A 102 18.19 -2.18 -11.41
CA ILE A 102 16.73 -2.28 -11.21
C ILE A 102 16.20 -3.72 -11.35
N LYS A 103 16.88 -4.56 -12.14
CA LYS A 103 16.58 -5.98 -12.30
C LYS A 103 17.54 -6.81 -11.46
N GLY A 104 17.15 -7.16 -10.24
CA GLY A 104 17.74 -8.31 -9.57
C GLY A 104 17.23 -8.54 -8.14
N ASP A 105 17.33 -9.80 -7.71
CA ASP A 105 16.92 -10.32 -6.39
C ASP A 105 17.75 -9.78 -5.22
N GLY A 106 17.23 -8.85 -4.41
CA GLY A 106 17.84 -8.55 -3.11
C GLY A 106 17.49 -7.19 -2.50
N ASP A 107 17.34 -7.19 -1.17
CA ASP A 107 16.97 -6.03 -0.34
C ASP A 107 17.99 -4.89 -0.32
N ASN A 108 19.27 -5.17 -0.62
CA ASN A 108 20.37 -4.19 -0.69
C ASN A 108 20.76 -3.80 -2.13
N ARG A 109 19.79 -3.72 -3.05
CA ARG A 109 20.01 -3.08 -4.36
C ARG A 109 19.73 -1.60 -4.32
#